data_AF-A0A2V9JAC3-F1
#
_entry.id   AF-A0A2V9JAC3-F1
#
_cell.length_a   1.000
_cell.length_b   1.000
_cell.length_c   1.000
_cell.angle_alpha   90.00
_cell.angle_beta   90.00
_cell.angle_gamma   90.00
#
_symmetry.space_group_name_H-M   'P 1'
#
loop_
_entity.id
_entity.type
_entity.pdbx_description
1 polymer ?
#
loop_
_entity_poly.entity_id
_entity_poly.type
_entity_poly.pdbx_seq_one_letter_code
_entity_poly.pdbx_strand_id
1 'polypeptide(L)'
;MTQINTTNVNQLRLEWIFTVPLWKQFLPETAYFIENMKYFGLEVTPLVVDGLMYVTGPHQAFALDALTGRLIWEYSRARAPALVGDAALGTNRGTAVLGDKAFMTTDDAHLIALNRTTGKLEWEVVMP
;
A
#
# COMPACT_ATOMS: atom_id res chain seq x y z
N MET A 1 11.48 20.39 -9.11
CA MET A 1 11.82 19.37 -10.12
C MET A 1 11.47 19.89 -11.50
N THR A 2 12.40 19.89 -12.46
CA THR A 2 12.18 20.35 -13.87
C THR A 2 12.90 19.49 -14.92
N GLN A 3 13.55 18.39 -14.51
CA GLN A 3 14.27 17.48 -15.40
C GLN A 3 13.35 16.93 -16.51
N ILE A 4 12.11 16.58 -16.14
CA ILE A 4 11.02 16.26 -17.07
C ILE A 4 10.20 17.53 -17.26
N ASN A 5 9.91 17.89 -18.51
CA ASN A 5 9.14 19.07 -18.88
C ASN A 5 8.44 18.88 -20.24
N THR A 6 7.75 19.91 -20.72
CA THR A 6 6.92 19.85 -21.93
C THR A 6 7.71 19.59 -23.22
N THR A 7 9.04 19.79 -23.24
CA THR A 7 9.85 19.55 -24.44
C THR A 7 10.39 18.11 -24.52
N ASN A 8 10.39 17.36 -23.41
CA ASN A 8 10.97 16.01 -23.36
C ASN A 8 10.03 14.91 -22.81
N VAL A 9 8.82 15.24 -22.36
CA VAL A 9 7.87 14.27 -21.80
C VAL A 9 7.52 13.12 -22.76
N ASN A 10 7.59 13.35 -24.07
CA ASN A 10 7.39 12.30 -25.09
C ASN A 10 8.50 11.23 -25.13
N GLN A 11 9.62 11.47 -24.46
CA GLN A 11 10.74 10.53 -24.33
C GLN A 11 10.59 9.59 -23.14
N LEU A 12 9.60 9.79 -22.26
CA LEU A 12 9.38 8.92 -21.10
C LEU A 12 9.12 7.47 -21.52
N ARG A 13 9.68 6.55 -20.74
CA ARG A 13 9.49 5.10 -20.87
C ARG A 13 9.21 4.53 -19.48
N LEU A 14 8.57 3.36 -19.46
CA LEU A 14 8.43 2.59 -18.22
C LEU A 14 9.82 2.09 -17.82
N GLU A 15 10.27 2.43 -16.61
CA GLU A 15 11.52 1.94 -16.05
C GLU A 15 11.32 0.60 -15.32
N TRP A 16 10.31 0.53 -14.46
CA TRP A 16 9.96 -0.69 -13.74
C TRP A 16 8.49 -0.71 -13.34
N ILE A 17 7.99 -1.89 -13.00
CA ILE A 17 6.65 -2.11 -12.48
C ILE A 17 6.72 -3.01 -11.24
N PHE A 18 5.89 -2.70 -10.25
CA PHE A 18 5.63 -3.57 -9.10
C PHE A 18 4.13 -3.89 -9.05
N THR A 19 3.80 -5.17 -8.91
CA THR A 19 2.41 -5.61 -8.77
C THR A 19 2.06 -5.77 -7.30
N VAL A 20 1.09 -5.00 -6.81
CA VAL A 20 0.51 -5.22 -5.48
C VAL A 20 -0.31 -6.51 -5.52
N PRO A 21 0.04 -7.55 -4.73
CA PRO A 21 -0.61 -8.85 -4.79
C PRO A 21 -1.94 -8.88 -4.02
N LEU A 22 -2.96 -8.22 -4.57
CA LEU A 22 -4.31 -8.10 -3.98
C LEU A 22 -4.95 -9.47 -3.67
N TRP A 23 -4.65 -10.48 -4.48
CA TRP A 23 -5.14 -11.86 -4.34
C TRP A 23 -4.70 -12.56 -3.04
N LYS A 24 -3.70 -12.02 -2.31
CA LYS A 24 -3.31 -12.57 -1.01
C LYS A 24 -4.33 -12.28 0.11
N GLN A 25 -5.16 -11.26 -0.06
CA GLN A 25 -6.07 -10.75 0.99
C GLN A 25 -7.53 -11.11 0.76
N PHE A 26 -7.89 -11.41 -0.48
CA PHE A 26 -9.23 -11.84 -0.84
C PHE A 26 -9.18 -13.30 -1.25
N LEU A 27 -10.13 -14.09 -0.73
CA LEU A 27 -10.33 -15.43 -1.24
C LEU A 27 -10.70 -15.31 -2.72
N PRO A 28 -9.87 -15.83 -3.64
CA PRO A 28 -10.26 -15.90 -5.04
C PRO A 28 -11.58 -16.70 -5.12
N GLU A 29 -12.41 -16.37 -6.11
CA GLU A 29 -13.64 -17.12 -6.46
C GLU A 29 -14.88 -16.91 -5.58
N THR A 30 -14.88 -15.97 -4.63
CA THR A 30 -16.15 -15.51 -4.04
C THR A 30 -16.89 -14.59 -5.01
N ALA A 31 -18.22 -14.68 -5.10
CA ALA A 31 -19.03 -13.77 -5.92
C ALA A 31 -18.75 -12.29 -5.57
N TYR A 32 -18.54 -12.01 -4.27
CA TYR A 32 -18.12 -10.70 -3.78
C TYR A 32 -16.79 -10.25 -4.38
N PHE A 33 -15.77 -11.12 -4.43
CA PHE A 33 -14.48 -10.78 -5.04
C PHE A 33 -14.63 -10.50 -6.55
N ILE A 34 -15.33 -11.36 -7.28
CA ILE A 34 -15.46 -11.25 -8.75
C ILE A 34 -16.22 -9.96 -9.14
N GLU A 35 -17.31 -9.65 -8.44
CA GLU A 35 -18.14 -8.48 -8.75
C GLU A 35 -17.45 -7.16 -8.33
N ASN A 36 -16.78 -7.15 -7.17
CA ASN A 36 -16.19 -5.93 -6.63
C ASN A 36 -14.79 -5.63 -7.15
N MET A 37 -14.08 -6.59 -7.76
CA MET A 37 -12.79 -6.33 -8.41
C MET A 37 -12.85 -5.21 -9.46
N LYS A 38 -14.02 -4.97 -10.08
CA LYS A 38 -14.25 -3.84 -10.99
C LYS A 38 -14.19 -2.47 -10.29
N TYR A 39 -14.57 -2.40 -9.02
CA TYR A 39 -14.58 -1.20 -8.19
C TYR A 39 -13.34 -1.11 -7.27
N PHE A 40 -12.49 -2.12 -7.33
CA PHE A 40 -11.35 -2.29 -6.46
C PHE A 40 -10.16 -1.51 -7.00
N GLY A 41 -9.94 -0.31 -6.46
CA GLY A 41 -8.87 0.60 -6.86
C GLY A 41 -7.76 0.68 -5.82
N LEU A 42 -6.51 0.71 -6.28
CA LEU A 42 -5.42 1.23 -5.46
C LEU A 42 -5.57 2.77 -5.37
N GLU A 43 -5.83 3.29 -4.19
CA GLU A 43 -5.89 4.74 -3.92
C GLU A 43 -4.62 5.30 -3.27
N VAL A 44 -3.58 4.47 -3.15
CA VAL A 44 -2.31 4.87 -2.55
C VAL A 44 -1.67 6.03 -3.30
N THR A 45 -1.26 7.05 -2.55
CA THR A 45 -0.21 7.99 -2.99
C THR A 45 1.12 7.48 -2.47
N PRO A 46 2.05 7.00 -3.34
CA PRO A 46 3.34 6.51 -2.88
C PRO A 46 4.14 7.57 -2.13
N LEU A 47 4.79 7.19 -1.04
CA LEU A 47 5.67 8.06 -0.26
C LEU A 47 7.12 7.61 -0.43
N VAL A 48 8.03 8.50 -0.82
CA VAL A 48 9.46 8.18 -0.96
C VAL A 48 10.29 8.92 0.08
N VAL A 49 11.06 8.18 0.88
CA VAL A 49 11.96 8.73 1.91
C VAL A 49 13.26 7.92 1.89
N ASP A 50 14.41 8.60 1.80
CA ASP A 50 15.76 7.98 1.80
C ASP A 50 15.93 6.82 0.80
N GLY A 51 15.30 6.90 -0.37
CA GLY A 51 15.38 5.86 -1.41
C GLY A 51 14.44 4.66 -1.21
N LEU A 52 13.69 4.59 -0.11
CA LEU A 52 12.58 3.64 0.04
C LEU A 52 11.28 4.27 -0.45
N MET A 53 10.54 3.56 -1.31
CA MET A 53 9.18 3.89 -1.71
C MET A 53 8.19 3.03 -0.93
N TYR A 54 7.29 3.67 -0.18
CA TYR A 54 6.22 3.03 0.57
C TYR A 54 4.93 3.04 -0.24
N VAL A 55 4.34 1.86 -0.42
CA VAL A 55 3.09 1.64 -1.15
C VAL A 55 2.16 0.81 -0.27
N THR A 56 0.86 1.04 -0.34
CA THR A 56 -0.15 0.26 0.37
C THR A 56 -1.11 -0.43 -0.58
N GLY A 57 -1.62 -1.55 -0.11
CA GLY A 57 -2.80 -2.20 -0.64
C GLY A 57 -3.78 -2.46 0.50
N PRO A 58 -4.87 -3.18 0.24
CA PRO A 58 -5.80 -3.61 1.27
C PRO A 58 -5.10 -4.44 2.32
N HIS A 59 -5.08 -3.94 3.56
CA HIS A 59 -4.39 -4.58 4.69
C HIS A 59 -2.92 -4.94 4.43
N GLN A 60 -2.28 -4.24 3.48
CA GLN A 60 -0.93 -4.51 3.05
C GLN A 60 -0.13 -3.22 3.00
N ALA A 61 1.14 -3.30 3.36
CA ALA A 61 2.13 -2.26 3.12
C ALA A 61 3.41 -2.87 2.57
N PHE A 62 4.07 -2.13 1.69
CA PHE A 62 5.29 -2.55 1.02
C PHE A 62 6.30 -1.42 1.13
N ALA A 63 7.57 -1.77 1.29
CA ALA A 63 8.66 -0.88 0.91
C ALA A 63 9.41 -1.46 -0.27
N LEU A 64 9.65 -0.61 -1.26
CA LEU A 64 10.39 -0.90 -2.46
C LEU A 64 11.66 -0.05 -2.49
N ASP A 65 12.71 -0.57 -3.10
CA ASP A 65 13.80 0.26 -3.59
C ASP A 65 13.26 1.18 -4.68
N ALA A 66 13.28 2.50 -4.47
CA ALA A 66 12.62 3.46 -5.35
C ALA A 66 13.25 3.55 -6.75
N LEU A 67 14.51 3.14 -6.89
CA LEU A 67 15.22 3.15 -8.17
C LEU A 67 14.88 1.92 -9.01
N THR A 68 14.79 0.75 -8.37
CA THR A 68 14.70 -0.54 -9.06
C THR A 68 13.33 -1.21 -8.99
N GLY A 69 12.44 -0.74 -8.12
CA GLY A 69 11.15 -1.37 -7.83
C GLY A 69 11.28 -2.69 -7.04
N ARG A 70 12.49 -3.06 -6.61
CA ARG A 70 12.73 -4.30 -5.85
C ARG A 70 12.04 -4.25 -4.50
N LEU A 71 11.28 -5.28 -4.17
CA LEU A 71 10.68 -5.45 -2.84
C LEU A 71 11.76 -5.54 -1.76
N ILE A 72 11.66 -4.69 -0.74
CA ILE A 72 12.52 -4.70 0.45
C ILE A 72 11.81 -5.44 1.58
N TRP A 73 10.57 -5.06 1.88
CA TRP A 73 9.73 -5.75 2.85
C TRP A 73 8.25 -5.64 2.48
N GLU A 74 7.46 -6.59 2.98
CA GLU A 74 6.01 -6.65 2.89
C GLU A 74 5.44 -6.86 4.31
N TYR A 75 4.42 -6.08 4.64
CA TYR A 75 3.55 -6.29 5.79
C TYR A 75 2.16 -6.65 5.29
N SER A 76 1.51 -7.59 5.97
CA SER A 76 0.18 -8.09 5.61
C SER A 76 -0.59 -8.42 6.89
N ARG A 77 -1.84 -7.93 6.99
CA ARG A 77 -2.76 -8.19 8.12
C ARG A 77 -4.00 -8.90 7.60
N ALA A 78 -4.56 -9.82 8.37
CA ALA A 78 -5.82 -10.46 7.97
C ALA A 78 -6.97 -9.44 7.94
N ARG A 79 -7.93 -9.67 7.05
CA ARG A 79 -9.19 -8.88 7.01
C ARG A 79 -9.98 -9.08 8.31
N ALA A 80 -10.61 -8.01 8.79
CA ALA A 80 -11.52 -8.11 9.91
C ALA A 80 -12.82 -8.82 9.48
N PRO A 81 -13.24 -9.89 10.18
CA PRO A 81 -14.35 -10.73 9.73
C PRO A 81 -15.74 -10.06 9.85
N ALA A 82 -15.86 -8.99 10.64
CA ALA A 82 -17.14 -8.33 10.92
C ALA A 82 -17.43 -7.11 10.04
N LEU A 83 -16.50 -6.71 9.14
CA LEU A 83 -16.70 -5.56 8.27
C LEU A 83 -17.55 -5.92 7.05
N VAL A 84 -18.49 -5.03 6.71
CA VAL A 84 -19.38 -5.14 5.56
C VAL A 84 -19.42 -3.84 4.76
N GLY A 85 -19.91 -3.90 3.52
CA GLY A 85 -20.05 -2.74 2.66
C GLY A 85 -18.71 -2.18 2.16
N ASP A 86 -18.67 -0.86 1.93
CA ASP A 86 -17.53 -0.15 1.34
C ASP A 86 -16.27 -0.22 2.21
N ALA A 87 -16.43 -0.12 3.55
CA ALA A 87 -15.32 -0.26 4.49
C ALA A 87 -14.60 -1.61 4.32
N ALA A 88 -15.33 -2.69 4.05
CA ALA A 88 -14.77 -4.01 3.89
C ALA A 88 -13.86 -4.15 2.64
N LEU A 89 -13.86 -3.18 1.72
CA LEU A 89 -12.93 -3.20 0.59
C LEU A 89 -11.48 -3.01 1.04
N GLY A 90 -11.23 -2.43 2.22
CA GLY A 90 -9.86 -2.27 2.72
C GLY A 90 -9.05 -1.21 1.98
N THR A 91 -9.68 -0.34 1.18
CA THR A 91 -9.01 0.72 0.42
C THR A 91 -8.13 1.57 1.32
N ASN A 92 -6.87 1.75 0.93
CA ASN A 92 -5.88 2.49 1.70
C ASN A 92 -5.19 3.54 0.84
N ARG A 93 -4.96 4.74 1.41
CA ARG A 93 -4.49 5.93 0.69
C ARG A 93 -3.00 6.21 0.84
N GLY A 94 -2.29 5.37 1.60
CA GLY A 94 -0.84 5.40 1.72
C GLY A 94 -0.37 5.33 3.15
N THR A 95 0.86 5.82 3.34
CA THR A 95 1.55 5.80 4.62
C THR A 95 2.01 7.20 5.02
N ALA A 96 2.23 7.40 6.31
CA ALA A 96 3.04 8.49 6.81
C ALA A 96 4.37 7.96 7.35
N VAL A 97 5.42 8.76 7.37
CA VAL A 97 6.72 8.38 7.94
C VAL A 97 7.15 9.42 8.98
N LEU A 98 7.59 8.94 10.15
CA LEU A 98 8.22 9.76 11.17
C LEU A 98 9.35 8.95 11.83
N GLY A 99 10.58 9.48 11.79
CA GLY A 99 11.74 8.83 12.38
C GLY A 99 12.03 7.46 11.74
N ASP A 100 11.99 6.42 12.56
CA ASP A 100 12.22 5.02 12.16
C ASP A 100 10.92 4.28 11.80
N LYS A 101 9.77 4.96 11.74
CA LYS A 101 8.46 4.32 11.57
C LYS A 101 7.73 4.75 10.30
N ALA A 102 7.04 3.78 9.70
CA ALA A 102 6.00 3.98 8.71
C ALA A 102 4.64 3.66 9.35
N PHE A 103 3.66 4.52 9.13
CA PHE A 103 2.33 4.44 9.72
C PHE A 103 1.28 4.19 8.64
N MET A 104 0.32 3.31 8.92
CA MET A 104 -0.86 3.09 8.07
C MET A 104 -2.10 2.89 8.92
N THR A 105 -3.27 3.27 8.39
CA THR A 105 -4.55 2.97 9.00
C THR A 105 -5.20 1.75 8.35
N THR A 106 -6.04 1.04 9.09
CA THR A 106 -6.85 -0.07 8.58
C THR A 106 -8.33 0.32 8.47
N ASP A 107 -9.09 -0.49 7.74
CA ASP A 107 -10.54 -0.39 7.58
C ASP A 107 -11.34 -0.69 8.86
N ASP A 108 -10.77 -1.46 9.78
CA ASP A 108 -11.31 -1.69 11.13
C ASP A 108 -10.79 -0.69 12.17
N ALA A 109 -10.42 0.52 11.72
CA ALA A 109 -10.05 1.66 12.55
C ALA A 109 -8.84 1.42 13.47
N HIS A 110 -7.81 0.71 13.01
CA HIS A 110 -6.51 0.64 13.71
C HIS A 110 -5.49 1.58 13.09
N LEU A 111 -4.61 2.13 13.92
CA LEU A 111 -3.36 2.75 13.51
C LEU A 111 -2.21 1.76 13.76
N ILE A 112 -1.46 1.48 12.70
CA ILE A 112 -0.33 0.56 12.71
C ILE A 112 0.96 1.35 12.60
N ALA A 113 1.96 1.01 13.40
CA ALA A 113 3.34 1.47 13.23
C ALA A 113 4.26 0.29 12.88
N LEU A 114 4.91 0.41 11.73
CA LEU A 114 5.91 -0.53 11.23
C LEU A 114 7.29 0.11 11.33
N ASN A 115 8.31 -0.67 11.63
CA ASN A 115 9.68 -0.26 11.44
C ASN A 115 9.93 0.02 9.95
N ARG A 116 10.30 1.24 9.58
CA ARG A 116 10.31 1.71 8.18
C ARG A 116 11.31 0.98 7.28
N THR A 117 12.34 0.36 7.86
CA THR A 117 13.39 -0.36 7.12
C THR A 117 13.20 -1.86 7.07
N THR A 118 12.44 -2.43 8.00
CA THR A 118 12.28 -3.90 8.11
C THR A 118 10.84 -4.38 7.91
N GLY A 119 9.86 -3.47 7.96
CA GLY A 119 8.44 -3.81 7.90
C GLY A 119 7.90 -4.49 9.16
N LYS A 120 8.73 -4.67 10.20
CA LYS A 120 8.32 -5.30 11.45
C LYS A 120 7.26 -4.45 12.15
N LEU A 121 6.14 -5.07 12.52
CA LEU A 121 5.13 -4.46 13.39
C LEU A 121 5.76 -4.07 14.73
N GLU A 122 5.69 -2.80 15.08
CA GLU A 122 6.15 -2.31 16.38
C GLU A 122 4.99 -2.14 17.36
N TRP A 123 3.87 -1.57 16.89
CA TRP A 123 2.63 -1.52 17.64
C TRP A 123 1.42 -1.32 16.73
N GLU A 124 0.26 -1.65 17.26
CA GLU A 124 -1.06 -1.45 16.68
C GLU A 124 -1.98 -0.93 17.79
N VAL A 125 -2.83 0.05 17.47
CA VAL A 125 -3.79 0.61 18.43
C VAL A 125 -5.12 0.87 17.74
N VAL A 126 -6.22 0.56 18.44
CA VAL A 126 -7.57 0.94 18.01
C VAL A 126 -7.72 2.46 18.13
N MET A 127 -8.17 3.12 17.07
CA MET A 127 -8.47 4.54 17.10
C MET A 127 -9.78 4.80 17.86
N PRO A 128 -9.84 5.88 18.67
CA PRO A 128 -11.02 6.23 19.46
C PRO A 128 -12.23 6.68 18.62
#